data_AF-B1HR87-F1
#
_entry.id   AF-B1HR87-F1
#
_cell.length_a   1.000
_cell.length_b   1.000
_cell.length_c   1.000
_cell.angle_alpha   90.00
_cell.angle_beta   90.00
_cell.angle_gamma   90.00
#
_symmetry.space_group_name_H-M   'P 1'
#
loop_
_entity.id
_entity.type
_entity.pdbx_description
1 polymer ?
#
loop_
_entity_poly.entity_id
_entity_poly.type
_entity_poly.pdbx_seq_one_letter_code
_entity_poly.pdbx_strand_id
1 'polypeptide(L)'
;MAMAAYCTDQDYDGFANFFLVQAEEERFHAMKFYNFLSDMGYRATIQGFESPGNHFESILDAFKTALSHEKEVTRRIYNLSDIALDEREHATMAFLKWFIDEQVEEESTFDTLIRKIERIENDSNAIFMLDAELATRTFTPDAQA
;
A
#
# COMPACT_ATOMS: atom_id res chain seq x y z
N MET A 1 -8.12 3.54 2.79
CA MET A 1 -9.51 3.46 3.30
C MET A 1 -10.57 3.98 2.32
N ALA A 2 -10.40 5.10 1.62
CA ALA A 2 -11.42 5.59 0.67
C ALA A 2 -11.79 4.56 -0.42
N MET A 3 -10.79 3.85 -0.95
CA MET A 3 -11.00 2.75 -1.92
C MET A 3 -11.81 1.58 -1.33
N ALA A 4 -11.55 1.21 -0.06
CA ALA A 4 -12.35 0.19 0.62
C ALA A 4 -13.82 0.62 0.74
N ALA A 5 -14.06 1.87 1.13
CA ALA A 5 -15.41 2.42 1.24
C ALA A 5 -16.14 2.42 -0.11
N TYR A 6 -15.44 2.77 -1.19
CA TYR A 6 -15.96 2.65 -2.55
C TYR A 6 -16.31 1.20 -2.90
N CYS A 7 -15.43 0.23 -2.62
CA CYS A 7 -15.71 -1.19 -2.88
C CYS A 7 -16.93 -1.68 -2.10
N THR A 8 -17.08 -1.30 -0.83
CA THR A 8 -18.26 -1.63 -0.02
C THR A 8 -19.55 -1.02 -0.58
N ASP A 9 -19.52 0.24 -1.03
CA ASP A 9 -20.69 0.90 -1.65
C ASP A 9 -21.13 0.21 -2.96
N GLN A 10 -20.20 -0.50 -3.61
CA GLN A 10 -20.44 -1.25 -4.84
C GLN A 10 -20.68 -2.75 -4.59
N ASP A 11 -20.91 -3.18 -3.34
CA ASP A 11 -21.13 -4.57 -2.92
C ASP A 11 -19.96 -5.53 -3.26
N TYR A 12 -18.73 -5.02 -3.28
CA TYR A 12 -17.49 -5.79 -3.51
C TYR A 12 -16.73 -6.03 -2.19
N ASP A 13 -17.27 -6.93 -1.36
CA ASP A 13 -16.80 -7.17 0.01
C ASP A 13 -15.34 -7.65 0.08
N GLY A 14 -14.92 -8.51 -0.83
CA GLY A 14 -13.55 -9.01 -0.88
C GLY A 14 -12.54 -7.97 -1.34
N PHE A 15 -12.88 -7.17 -2.34
CA PHE A 15 -12.08 -6.01 -2.72
C PHE A 15 -12.00 -4.98 -1.57
N ALA A 16 -13.10 -4.76 -0.84
CA ALA A 16 -13.08 -3.92 0.34
C ALA A 16 -12.15 -4.47 1.42
N ASN A 17 -12.19 -5.78 1.70
CA ASN A 17 -11.28 -6.45 2.62
C ASN A 17 -9.82 -6.22 2.22
N PHE A 18 -9.48 -6.40 0.96
CA PHE A 18 -8.12 -6.15 0.46
C PHE A 18 -7.61 -4.75 0.83
N PHE A 19 -8.40 -3.70 0.58
CA PHE A 19 -7.99 -2.33 0.88
C PHE A 19 -8.02 -1.99 2.38
N LEU A 20 -8.82 -2.69 3.18
CA LEU A 20 -8.79 -2.57 4.64
C LEU A 20 -7.51 -3.17 5.20
N VAL A 21 -7.16 -4.38 4.75
CA VAL A 21 -5.92 -5.06 5.13
C VAL A 21 -4.70 -4.24 4.69
N GLN A 22 -4.70 -3.70 3.46
CA GLN A 22 -3.67 -2.78 2.99
C GLN A 22 -3.52 -1.56 3.92
N ALA A 23 -4.63 -1.00 4.42
CA ALA A 23 -4.57 0.14 5.33
C ALA A 23 -3.96 -0.23 6.70
N GLU A 24 -4.11 -1.48 7.15
CA GLU A 24 -3.44 -1.97 8.36
C GLU A 24 -1.93 -2.15 8.16
N GLU A 25 -1.54 -2.64 6.98
CA GLU A 25 -0.16 -2.79 6.51
C GLU A 25 0.54 -1.42 6.40
N GLU A 26 -0.09 -0.43 5.76
CA GLU A 26 0.43 0.95 5.70
C GLU A 26 0.56 1.59 7.09
N ARG A 27 -0.34 1.27 8.02
CA ARG A 27 -0.21 1.73 9.40
C ARG A 27 1.01 1.09 10.07
N PHE A 28 1.32 -0.17 9.78
CA PHE A 28 2.53 -0.82 10.25
C PHE A 28 3.79 -0.18 9.65
N HIS A 29 3.79 0.15 8.35
CA HIS A 29 4.87 0.89 7.68
C HIS A 29 5.15 2.23 8.39
N ALA A 30 4.09 3.01 8.66
CA ALA A 30 4.20 4.27 9.39
C ALA A 30 4.78 4.09 10.81
N MET A 31 4.40 3.02 11.51
CA MET A 31 4.92 2.71 12.84
C MET A 31 6.40 2.33 12.83
N LYS A 32 6.89 1.65 11.78
CA LYS A 32 8.33 1.39 11.61
C LYS A 32 9.13 2.69 11.53
N PHE A 33 8.69 3.66 10.73
CA PHE A 33 9.30 5.00 10.69
C PHE A 33 9.24 5.71 12.05
N TYR A 34 8.09 5.67 12.71
CA TYR A 34 7.92 6.27 14.03
C TYR A 34 8.93 5.71 15.05
N ASN A 35 9.05 4.38 15.12
CA ASN A 35 9.95 3.71 16.05
C ASN A 35 11.42 4.00 15.70
N PHE A 36 11.79 3.91 14.42
CA PHE A 36 13.15 4.19 13.97
C PHE A 36 13.59 5.62 14.33
N LEU A 37 12.73 6.61 14.13
CA LEU A 37 13.01 8.00 14.54
C LEU A 37 13.20 8.10 16.05
N SER A 38 12.36 7.43 16.84
CA SER A 38 12.47 7.40 18.30
C SER A 38 13.78 6.76 18.77
N ASP A 39 14.19 5.66 18.16
CA ASP A 39 15.45 4.95 18.48
C ASP A 39 16.68 5.79 18.14
N MET A 40 16.58 6.62 17.09
CA MET A 40 17.58 7.62 16.72
C MET A 40 17.55 8.87 17.60
N GLY A 41 16.65 8.94 18.59
CA GLY A 41 16.52 10.06 19.54
C GLY A 41 15.71 11.25 19.02
N TYR A 42 14.97 11.09 17.93
CA TYR A 42 14.14 12.13 17.33
C TYR A 42 12.66 11.96 17.67
N ARG A 43 11.94 13.08 17.75
CA ARG A 43 10.48 13.09 17.90
C ARG A 43 9.82 13.07 16.53
N ALA A 44 9.09 12.00 16.22
CA ALA A 44 8.22 11.96 15.05
C ALA A 44 7.10 13.00 15.15
N THR A 45 6.87 13.74 14.06
CA THR A 45 5.75 14.69 13.94
C THR A 45 4.74 14.13 12.95
N ILE A 46 3.51 13.89 13.42
CA ILE A 46 2.44 13.34 12.58
C ILE A 46 1.63 14.48 11.98
N GLN A 47 1.49 14.48 10.66
CA GLN A 47 0.68 15.43 9.90
C GLN A 47 -0.47 14.69 9.21
N GLY A 48 -1.61 15.36 9.07
CA GLY A 48 -2.76 14.85 8.32
C GLY A 48 -2.68 15.19 6.83
N PHE A 49 -3.51 14.54 6.03
CA PHE A 49 -3.69 14.83 4.60
C PHE A 49 -4.89 15.75 4.38
N GLU A 50 -4.87 16.55 3.30
CA GLU A 50 -5.97 17.47 2.96
C GLU A 50 -7.27 16.74 2.56
N SER A 51 -7.19 15.65 1.79
CA SER A 51 -8.32 14.79 1.45
C SER A 51 -7.84 13.49 0.79
N PRO A 52 -8.44 12.31 1.08
CA PRO A 52 -8.00 11.04 0.51
C PRO A 52 -8.44 10.80 -0.95
N GLY A 53 -9.30 11.65 -1.53
CA GLY A 53 -9.93 11.41 -2.84
C GLY A 53 -10.96 10.27 -2.76
N ASN A 54 -12.25 10.59 -2.85
CA ASN A 54 -13.35 9.62 -2.62
C ASN A 54 -14.11 9.23 -3.90
N HIS A 55 -13.63 9.63 -5.07
CA HIS A 55 -14.31 9.36 -6.33
C HIS A 55 -13.47 8.40 -7.18
N PHE A 56 -14.11 7.31 -7.62
CA PHE A 56 -13.53 6.29 -8.47
C PHE A 56 -14.58 5.89 -9.52
N GLU A 57 -14.15 5.72 -10.76
CA GLU A 57 -15.07 5.40 -11.88
C GLU A 57 -15.37 3.90 -11.99
N SER A 58 -14.50 3.05 -11.44
CA SER A 58 -14.62 1.58 -11.46
C SER A 58 -13.67 0.95 -10.44
N ILE A 59 -13.80 -0.38 -10.19
CA ILE A 59 -12.77 -1.11 -9.42
C ILE A 59 -11.40 -0.98 -10.09
N LEU A 60 -11.34 -1.08 -11.42
CA LEU A 60 -10.09 -0.94 -12.16
C LEU A 60 -9.44 0.44 -11.93
N ASP A 61 -10.26 1.50 -11.93
CA ASP A 61 -9.80 2.86 -11.63
C ASP A 61 -9.29 2.99 -10.19
N ALA A 62 -9.98 2.40 -9.22
CA ALA A 62 -9.51 2.36 -7.82
C ALA A 62 -8.14 1.67 -7.70
N PHE A 63 -7.93 0.52 -8.34
CA PHE A 63 -6.64 -0.18 -8.31
C PHE A 63 -5.53 0.57 -9.06
N LYS A 64 -5.84 1.20 -10.20
CA LYS A 64 -4.87 2.04 -10.92
C LYS A 64 -4.47 3.28 -10.12
N THR A 65 -5.43 3.87 -9.41
CA THR A 65 -5.18 4.98 -8.49
C THR A 65 -4.30 4.53 -7.32
N ALA A 66 -4.53 3.33 -6.77
CA ALA A 66 -3.69 2.76 -5.73
C ALA A 66 -2.26 2.52 -6.21
N LEU A 67 -2.07 1.88 -7.37
CA LEU A 67 -0.74 1.68 -7.95
C LEU A 67 -0.01 3.01 -8.21
N SER A 68 -0.72 4.03 -8.68
CA SER A 68 -0.13 5.36 -8.87
C SER A 68 0.32 5.98 -7.55
N HIS A 69 -0.41 5.73 -6.46
CA HIS A 69 -0.01 6.15 -5.13
C HIS A 69 1.24 5.40 -4.68
N GLU A 70 1.26 4.07 -4.84
CA GLU A 70 2.42 3.25 -4.46
C GLU A 70 3.69 3.66 -5.20
N LYS A 71 3.61 3.95 -6.50
CA LYS A 71 4.76 4.46 -7.27
C LYS A 71 5.30 5.78 -6.73
N GLU A 72 4.43 6.65 -6.21
CA GLU A 72 4.84 7.89 -5.56
C GLU A 72 5.48 7.62 -4.19
N VAL A 73 4.98 6.64 -3.43
CA VAL A 73 5.62 6.18 -2.18
C VAL A 73 7.01 5.61 -2.47
N THR A 74 7.14 4.71 -3.45
CA THR A 74 8.43 4.18 -3.93
C THR A 74 9.41 5.28 -4.28
N ARG A 75 8.97 6.29 -5.04
CA ARG A 75 9.82 7.44 -5.40
C ARG A 75 10.30 8.21 -4.17
N ARG A 76 9.45 8.36 -3.14
CA ARG A 76 9.83 9.01 -1.87
C ARG A 76 10.83 8.17 -1.07
N ILE A 77 10.66 6.85 -1.02
CA ILE A 77 11.61 5.93 -0.38
C ILE A 77 12.98 5.98 -1.08
N TYR A 78 13.01 5.98 -2.41
CA TYR A 78 14.26 6.15 -3.17
C TYR A 78 14.93 7.48 -2.89
N ASN A 79 14.16 8.58 -2.89
CA ASN A 79 14.71 9.88 -2.55
C ASN A 79 15.29 9.93 -1.12
N LEU A 80 14.65 9.31 -0.13
CA LEU A 80 15.21 9.19 1.23
C LEU A 80 16.49 8.36 1.24
N SER A 81 16.55 7.30 0.43
CA SER A 81 17.70 6.42 0.31
C SER A 81 18.90 7.12 -0.33
N ASP A 82 18.66 7.93 -1.36
CA ASP A 82 19.67 8.77 -2.01
C ASP A 82 20.24 9.80 -1.03
N ILE A 83 19.38 10.48 -0.26
CA ILE A 83 19.82 11.42 0.79
C ILE A 83 20.67 10.70 1.84
N ALA A 84 20.23 9.54 2.34
CA ALA A 84 20.97 8.77 3.33
C ALA A 84 22.33 8.30 2.80
N LEU A 85 22.41 7.93 1.52
CA LEU A 85 23.67 7.56 0.85
C LEU A 85 24.62 8.76 0.73
N ASP A 86 24.12 9.90 0.28
CA ASP A 86 24.90 11.14 0.11
C ASP A 86 25.46 11.64 1.46
N GLU A 87 24.67 11.54 2.52
CA GLU A 87 25.09 11.89 3.89
C GLU A 87 25.91 10.80 4.58
N ARG A 88 26.03 9.61 3.97
CA ARG A 88 26.66 8.42 4.56
C ARG A 88 26.02 8.00 5.89
N GLU A 89 24.71 8.18 6.00
CA GLU A 89 23.94 7.80 7.19
C GLU A 89 23.59 6.31 7.12
N HIS A 90 24.51 5.48 7.62
CA HIS A 90 24.46 4.03 7.50
C HIS A 90 23.24 3.40 8.19
N ALA A 91 22.74 3.97 9.29
CA ALA A 91 21.60 3.41 10.00
C ALA A 91 20.30 3.55 9.17
N THR A 92 20.07 4.74 8.62
CA THR A 92 18.93 5.04 7.74
C THR A 92 19.03 4.25 6.44
N MET A 93 20.22 4.10 5.86
CA MET A 93 20.38 3.21 4.68
C MET A 93 19.97 1.76 4.99
N ALA A 94 20.39 1.22 6.14
CA ALA A 94 20.02 -0.14 6.54
C ALA A 94 18.52 -0.27 6.82
N PHE A 95 17.92 0.74 7.45
CA PHE A 95 16.49 0.81 7.73
C PHE A 95 15.64 0.90 6.45
N LEU A 96 15.99 1.80 5.52
CA LEU A 96 15.25 2.02 4.28
C LEU A 96 15.31 0.82 3.32
N LYS A 97 16.32 -0.05 3.45
CA LYS A 97 16.41 -1.26 2.64
C LYS A 97 15.14 -2.12 2.74
N TRP A 98 14.58 -2.25 3.94
CA TRP A 98 13.33 -3.01 4.12
C TRP A 98 12.20 -2.43 3.26
N PHE A 99 12.04 -1.11 3.26
CA PHE A 99 11.01 -0.44 2.45
C PHE A 99 11.27 -0.53 0.95
N ILE A 100 12.53 -0.56 0.52
CA ILE A 100 12.86 -0.77 -0.89
C ILE A 100 12.39 -2.16 -1.34
N ASP A 101 12.67 -3.19 -0.54
CA ASP A 101 12.23 -4.54 -0.84
C ASP A 101 10.70 -4.63 -0.80
N GLU A 102 10.06 -4.00 0.20
CA GLU A 102 8.60 -3.98 0.37
C GLU A 102 7.88 -3.31 -0.82
N GLN A 103 8.35 -2.12 -1.26
CA GLN A 103 7.71 -1.41 -2.37
C GLN A 103 7.76 -2.19 -3.70
N VAL A 104 8.74 -3.08 -3.88
CA VAL A 104 8.78 -3.97 -5.06
C VAL A 104 7.63 -4.98 -5.01
N GLU A 105 7.35 -5.55 -3.84
CA GLU A 105 6.25 -6.49 -3.64
C GLU A 105 4.88 -5.79 -3.73
N GLU A 106 4.76 -4.58 -3.17
CA GLU A 106 3.55 -3.75 -3.26
C GLU A 106 3.19 -3.44 -4.72
N GLU A 107 4.13 -2.85 -5.48
CA GLU A 107 3.87 -2.53 -6.89
C GLU A 107 3.53 -3.78 -7.71
N SER A 108 4.23 -4.91 -7.46
CA SER A 108 3.98 -6.20 -8.12
C SER A 108 2.56 -6.74 -7.83
N THR A 109 2.11 -6.62 -6.58
CA THR A 109 0.79 -7.06 -6.12
C THR A 109 -0.30 -6.25 -6.83
N PHE A 110 -0.18 -4.93 -6.84
CA PHE A 110 -1.15 -4.06 -7.53
C PHE A 110 -1.16 -4.28 -9.05
N ASP A 111 0.02 -4.37 -9.70
CA ASP A 111 0.11 -4.65 -11.14
C ASP A 111 -0.56 -6.00 -11.50
N THR A 112 -0.35 -7.02 -10.66
CA THR A 112 -0.93 -8.36 -10.86
C THR A 112 -2.45 -8.31 -10.79
N LEU A 113 -3.01 -7.62 -9.79
CA LEU A 113 -4.45 -7.49 -9.62
C LEU A 113 -5.07 -6.65 -10.73
N ILE A 114 -4.44 -5.56 -11.15
CA ILE A 114 -4.87 -4.77 -12.31
C ILE A 114 -4.95 -5.66 -13.56
N ARG A 115 -3.91 -6.45 -13.84
CA ARG A 115 -3.92 -7.37 -15.00
C ARG A 115 -5.00 -8.44 -14.89
N LYS A 116 -5.28 -8.97 -13.68
CA LYS A 116 -6.40 -9.91 -13.48
C LYS A 116 -7.74 -9.22 -13.80
N ILE A 117 -7.97 -8.03 -13.26
CA ILE A 117 -9.21 -7.26 -13.48
C ILE A 117 -9.39 -6.92 -14.96
N GLU A 118 -8.35 -6.45 -15.64
CA GLU A 118 -8.40 -6.15 -17.09
C GLU A 118 -8.74 -7.39 -17.93
N ARG A 119 -8.23 -8.56 -17.56
CA ARG A 119 -8.48 -9.83 -18.27
C ARG A 119 -9.89 -10.41 -18.05
N ILE A 120 -10.53 -10.08 -16.94
CA ILE A 120 -11.91 -10.52 -16.64
C ILE A 120 -12.92 -9.84 -17.58
N GLU A 121 -12.61 -8.62 -18.05
CA GLU A 121 -13.51 -7.78 -18.85
C GLU A 121 -14.91 -7.67 -18.21
N ASN A 122 -15.92 -8.33 -18.79
CA ASN A 122 -17.31 -8.29 -18.34
C ASN A 122 -17.81 -9.63 -17.76
N ASP A 123 -16.92 -10.58 -17.43
CA ASP A 123 -17.31 -11.87 -16.85
C ASP A 123 -17.66 -11.74 -15.35
N SER A 124 -18.96 -11.69 -15.07
CA SER A 124 -19.49 -11.56 -13.71
C SER A 124 -19.18 -12.76 -12.80
N ASN A 125 -18.94 -13.96 -13.34
CA ASN A 125 -18.54 -15.10 -12.52
C ASN A 125 -17.08 -14.97 -12.11
N ALA A 126 -16.22 -14.54 -13.04
CA ALA A 126 -14.80 -14.37 -12.77
C ALA A 126 -14.53 -13.22 -11.79
N ILE A 127 -15.28 -12.11 -11.85
CA ILE A 127 -15.16 -11.05 -10.84
C ILE A 127 -15.60 -11.52 -9.44
N PHE A 128 -16.67 -12.33 -9.35
CA PHE A 128 -17.12 -12.90 -8.08
C PHE A 128 -16.08 -13.85 -7.47
N MET A 129 -15.41 -14.65 -8.31
CA MET A 129 -14.32 -15.52 -7.84
C MET A 129 -13.12 -14.72 -7.33
N LEU A 130 -12.76 -13.63 -8.00
CA LEU A 130 -11.68 -12.76 -7.55
C LEU A 130 -12.04 -12.05 -6.25
N ASP A 131 -13.28 -11.57 -6.11
CA ASP A 131 -13.76 -10.98 -4.86
C ASP A 131 -13.65 -11.99 -3.70
N ALA A 132 -14.13 -13.23 -3.90
CA ALA A 132 -13.99 -14.28 -2.90
C ALA A 132 -12.52 -14.61 -2.54
N GLU A 133 -11.60 -14.57 -3.50
CA GLU A 133 -10.14 -14.71 -3.26
C GLU A 133 -9.63 -13.58 -2.35
N LEU A 134 -9.96 -12.33 -2.66
CA LEU A 134 -9.50 -11.15 -1.94
C LEU A 134 -10.08 -11.04 -0.51
N ALA A 135 -11.27 -11.60 -0.29
CA ALA A 135 -11.87 -11.72 1.04
C ALA A 135 -11.03 -12.58 2.02
N THR A 136 -10.12 -13.40 1.50
CA THR A 136 -9.24 -14.25 2.33
C THR A 136 -7.91 -13.59 2.71
N ARG A 137 -7.58 -12.41 2.15
CA ARG A 137 -6.35 -11.69 2.51
C ARG A 137 -6.38 -11.36 4.00
N THR A 138 -5.26 -11.60 4.66
CA THR A 138 -5.00 -11.20 6.04
C THR A 138 -3.61 -10.58 6.13
N PHE A 139 -3.42 -9.67 7.07
CA PHE A 139 -2.11 -9.11 7.38
C PHE A 139 -1.59 -9.71 8.68
N THR A 140 -0.42 -10.33 8.62
CA THR A 140 0.32 -10.80 9.79
C THR A 140 1.66 -10.08 9.79
N PRO A 141 1.89 -9.12 10.68
CA PRO A 141 3.16 -8.42 10.75
C PRO A 141 4.28 -9.43 10.99
N ASP A 142 5.38 -9.30 10.24
CA ASP A 142 6.57 -10.11 10.52
C ASP A 142 7.12 -9.72 11.90
N ALA A 143 7.17 -10.70 12.81
CA ALA A 143 7.63 -10.51 14.17
C ALA A 143 9.14 -10.19 14.27
N GLN A 144 9.89 -10.37 13.18
CA GLN A 144 11.34 -10.14 13.11
C GLN A 144 11.73 -8.93 12.26
N ALA A 145 10.77 -8.26 11.62
CA ALA A 145 11.02 -7.10 10.75
C ALA A 145 10.93 -5.77 11.47
#